data_AF-M2LF92-F1
#
_entry.id   AF-M2LF92-F1
#
_cell.length_a   1.000
_cell.length_b   1.000
_cell.length_c   1.000
_cell.angle_alpha   90.00
_cell.angle_beta   90.00
_cell.angle_gamma   90.00
#
_symmetry.space_group_name_H-M   'P 1'
#
loop_
_entity.id
_entity.type
_entity.pdbx_description
1 polymer ?
#
loop_
_entity_poly.entity_id
_entity_poly.type
_entity_poly.pdbx_seq_one_letter_code
_entity_poly.pdbx_strand_id
1 'polypeptide(L)'
;MTQMIDNQRQNEIRWYSERQTLKQVQAQRVPNATKNRVSSAQPATPSEETKQAELTSFDRKIYDAQVSMEEAMATELKGLGVPFFGTDHHLVVLDGIDVTAVDLPEGHPKWSPLVTESELTALKRKMVTHLEDLYRD
;
A
#
# COMPACT_ATOMS: atom_id res chain seq x y z
N MET A 1 -17.13 2.18 7.61
CA MET A 1 -15.90 3.00 7.65
C MET A 1 -15.02 2.62 8.85
N THR A 2 -15.52 2.62 10.08
CA THR A 2 -14.75 2.25 11.29
C THR A 2 -14.10 0.86 11.19
N GLN A 3 -14.83 -0.14 10.72
CA GLN A 3 -14.32 -1.51 10.53
C GLN A 3 -13.18 -1.60 9.49
N MET A 4 -13.16 -0.71 8.49
CA MET A 4 -12.14 -0.70 7.43
C MET A 4 -10.83 -0.11 7.97
N ILE A 5 -10.94 0.98 8.71
CA ILE A 5 -9.81 1.64 9.41
C ILE A 5 -9.22 0.71 10.48
N ASP A 6 -10.08 0.00 11.22
CA ASP A 6 -9.65 -0.97 12.23
C ASP A 6 -8.90 -2.16 11.60
N ASN A 7 -9.39 -2.67 10.47
CA ASN A 7 -8.73 -3.75 9.74
C ASN A 7 -7.36 -3.33 9.20
N GLN A 8 -7.23 -2.13 8.64
CA GLN A 8 -5.96 -1.60 8.18
C GLN A 8 -4.95 -1.53 9.34
N ARG A 9 -5.37 -0.94 10.47
CA ARG A 9 -4.53 -0.81 11.67
C ARG A 9 -4.09 -2.18 12.22
N GLN A 10 -4.98 -3.15 12.24
CA GLN A 10 -4.66 -4.51 12.68
C GLN A 10 -3.63 -5.18 11.75
N ASN A 11 -3.77 -5.00 10.43
CA ASN A 11 -2.83 -5.54 9.46
C ASN A 11 -1.43 -4.91 9.61
N GLU A 12 -1.34 -3.59 9.80
CA GLU A 12 -0.08 -2.89 10.04
C GLU A 12 0.61 -3.38 11.32
N ILE A 13 -0.13 -3.49 12.43
CA ILE A 13 0.39 -4.02 13.70
C ILE A 13 0.90 -5.45 13.51
N ARG A 14 0.12 -6.29 12.80
CA ARG A 14 0.48 -7.67 12.52
C ARG A 14 1.75 -7.76 11.68
N TRP A 15 1.84 -7.07 10.56
CA TRP A 15 3.02 -7.07 9.69
C TRP A 15 4.26 -6.57 10.42
N TYR A 16 4.12 -5.53 11.25
CA TYR A 16 5.22 -5.06 12.09
C TYR A 16 5.68 -6.15 13.05
N SER A 17 4.75 -6.81 13.76
CA SER A 17 5.08 -7.89 14.70
C SER A 17 5.76 -9.07 14.02
N GLU A 18 5.25 -9.52 12.88
CA GLU A 18 5.83 -10.61 12.08
C GLU A 18 7.24 -10.27 11.61
N ARG A 19 7.48 -9.02 11.19
CA ARG A 19 8.81 -8.54 10.80
C ARG A 19 9.81 -8.54 11.97
N GLN A 20 9.37 -8.16 13.18
CA GLN A 20 10.22 -8.24 14.37
C GLN A 20 10.55 -9.68 14.74
N THR A 21 9.56 -10.58 14.66
CA THR A 21 9.77 -12.02 14.87
C THR A 21 10.76 -12.59 13.86
N LEU A 22 10.65 -12.23 12.58
CA LEU A 22 11.61 -12.67 11.55
C LEU A 22 13.05 -12.25 11.88
N LYS A 23 13.25 -11.00 12.31
CA LYS A 23 14.58 -10.53 12.76
C LYS A 23 15.09 -11.30 13.97
N GLN A 24 14.21 -11.61 14.93
CA GLN A 24 14.59 -12.40 16.11
C GLN A 24 14.97 -13.84 15.75
N VAL A 25 14.22 -14.48 14.84
CA VAL A 25 14.56 -15.82 14.33
C VAL A 25 15.89 -15.79 13.59
N GLN A 26 16.13 -14.81 12.72
CA GLN A 26 17.41 -14.64 12.03
C GLN A 26 18.57 -14.44 13.02
N ALA A 27 18.37 -13.66 14.09
CA ALA A 27 19.36 -13.46 15.15
C ALA A 27 19.62 -14.74 15.96
N GLN A 28 18.60 -15.58 16.21
CA GLN A 28 18.72 -16.85 16.93
C GLN A 28 19.31 -17.99 16.09
N ARG A 29 19.27 -17.90 14.76
CA ARG A 29 19.97 -18.84 13.86
C ARG A 29 21.49 -18.71 13.96
N VAL A 30 22.01 -17.52 14.27
CA VAL A 30 23.45 -17.25 14.44
C VAL A 30 24.07 -18.01 15.64
N PRO A 31 23.50 -18.00 16.86
CA PRO A 31 24.07 -18.71 18.02
C PRO A 31 23.87 -20.24 17.98
N ASN A 32 22.80 -20.75 17.35
CA ASN A 32 22.54 -22.20 17.28
C ASN A 32 23.42 -22.94 16.26
N ALA A 33 23.96 -22.24 15.26
CA ALA A 33 24.95 -22.81 14.34
C ALA A 33 26.27 -23.18 15.02
N THR A 34 26.62 -22.50 16.12
CA THR A 34 27.87 -22.73 16.86
C THR A 34 27.76 -23.89 17.86
N LYS A 35 26.55 -24.24 18.33
CA LYS A 35 26.33 -25.30 19.34
C LYS A 35 26.08 -26.71 18.75
N ASN A 36 25.59 -26.82 17.52
CA ASN A 36 25.22 -28.13 16.93
C ASN A 36 26.26 -28.72 15.97
N ARG A 37 27.55 -28.36 16.10
CA ARG A 37 28.61 -28.79 15.16
C ARG A 37 29.19 -30.18 15.45
N VAL A 38 28.34 -31.16 15.74
CA VAL A 38 28.70 -32.58 15.78
C VAL A 38 27.73 -33.37 14.91
N SER A 39 28.28 -34.01 13.88
CA SER A 39 27.69 -34.95 12.92
C SER A 39 26.85 -34.40 11.76
N SER A 40 27.35 -34.72 10.55
CA SER A 40 26.70 -34.80 9.22
C SER A 40 26.01 -33.57 8.61
N ALA A 41 26.56 -33.13 7.47
CA ALA A 41 25.97 -32.27 6.43
C ALA A 41 25.34 -30.94 6.91
N GLN A 42 26.16 -29.88 6.93
CA GLN A 42 25.71 -28.52 7.25
C GLN A 42 24.68 -28.02 6.22
N PRO A 43 23.49 -27.54 6.64
CA PRO A 43 22.88 -26.42 5.95
C PRO A 43 23.76 -25.20 6.23
N ALA A 44 24.26 -24.56 5.18
CA ALA A 44 25.05 -23.34 5.30
C ALA A 44 24.29 -22.34 6.20
N THR A 45 24.98 -21.73 7.16
CA THR A 45 24.42 -20.59 7.89
C THR A 45 24.00 -19.54 6.88
N PRO A 46 22.75 -19.04 6.93
CA PRO A 46 22.31 -18.04 5.96
C PRO A 46 23.25 -16.83 6.05
N SER A 47 23.94 -16.54 4.93
CA SER A 47 24.77 -15.35 4.75
C SER A 47 23.94 -14.11 5.06
N GLU A 48 24.58 -13.03 5.49
CA GLU A 48 23.89 -11.76 5.73
C GLU A 48 23.11 -11.29 4.48
N GLU A 49 23.62 -11.59 3.29
CA GLU A 49 22.92 -11.37 2.01
C GLU A 49 21.61 -12.16 1.90
N THR A 50 21.57 -13.41 2.38
CA THR A 50 20.35 -14.23 2.35
C THR A 50 19.31 -13.75 3.35
N LYS A 51 19.73 -13.26 4.54
CA LYS A 51 18.82 -12.66 5.52
C LYS A 51 18.21 -11.36 4.99
N GLN A 52 19.02 -10.55 4.31
CA GLN A 52 18.56 -9.32 3.69
C GLN A 52 17.60 -9.61 2.53
N ALA A 53 17.89 -10.63 1.71
CA ALA A 53 16.99 -11.08 0.64
C ALA A 53 15.65 -11.62 1.18
N GLU A 54 15.67 -12.34 2.31
CA GLU A 54 14.44 -12.77 2.99
C GLU A 54 13.60 -11.56 3.44
N LEU A 55 14.23 -10.55 4.04
CA LEU A 55 13.56 -9.32 4.46
C LEU A 55 12.99 -8.53 3.29
N THR A 56 13.74 -8.36 2.19
CA THR A 56 13.24 -7.65 1.00
C THR A 56 12.09 -8.39 0.34
N SER A 57 12.12 -9.73 0.32
CA SER A 57 11.00 -10.53 -0.19
C SER A 57 9.74 -10.38 0.67
N PHE A 58 9.91 -10.24 1.98
CA PHE A 58 8.81 -10.02 2.91
C PHE A 58 8.24 -8.61 2.78
N ASP A 59 9.10 -7.60 2.75
CA ASP A 59 8.71 -6.20 2.56
C ASP A 59 7.98 -6.03 1.20
N ARG A 60 8.39 -6.74 0.14
CA ARG A 60 7.67 -6.79 -1.15
C ARG A 60 6.27 -7.40 -1.01
N LYS A 61 6.12 -8.50 -0.28
CA LYS A 61 4.78 -9.11 -0.04
C LYS A 61 3.86 -8.18 0.72
N ILE A 62 4.40 -7.42 1.68
CA ILE A 62 3.62 -6.40 2.40
C ILE A 62 3.16 -5.33 1.42
N TYR A 63 4.05 -4.82 0.57
CA TYR A 63 3.69 -3.82 -0.44
C TYR A 63 2.57 -4.32 -1.35
N ASP A 64 2.71 -5.53 -1.91
CA ASP A 64 1.68 -6.12 -2.78
C ASP A 64 0.33 -6.27 -2.03
N ALA A 65 0.36 -6.66 -0.75
CA ALA A 65 -0.83 -6.75 0.09
C ALA A 65 -1.46 -5.38 0.42
N GLN A 66 -0.63 -4.34 0.60
CA GLN A 66 -1.09 -2.97 0.82
C GLN A 66 -1.79 -2.42 -0.43
N VAL A 67 -1.21 -2.61 -1.61
CA VAL A 67 -1.81 -2.17 -2.88
C VAL A 67 -3.16 -2.86 -3.10
N SER A 68 -3.25 -4.18 -2.90
CA SER A 68 -4.53 -4.89 -3.04
C SER A 68 -5.59 -4.43 -2.03
N MET A 69 -5.17 -4.09 -0.80
CA MET A 69 -6.07 -3.53 0.21
C MET A 69 -6.58 -2.15 -0.20
N GLU A 70 -5.70 -1.28 -0.72
CA GLU A 70 -6.08 0.03 -1.24
C GLU A 70 -7.09 -0.09 -2.38
N GLU A 71 -6.86 -0.99 -3.34
CA GLU A 71 -7.78 -1.25 -4.45
C GLU A 71 -9.16 -1.74 -3.96
N ALA A 72 -9.18 -2.65 -2.99
CA ALA A 72 -10.42 -3.14 -2.40
C ALA A 72 -11.18 -2.02 -1.67
N MET A 73 -10.48 -1.20 -0.90
CA MET A 73 -11.06 -0.05 -0.20
C MET A 73 -11.59 0.99 -1.20
N ALA A 74 -10.85 1.29 -2.27
CA ALA A 74 -11.30 2.19 -3.33
C ALA A 74 -12.57 1.66 -4.01
N THR A 75 -12.66 0.35 -4.24
CA THR A 75 -13.84 -0.30 -4.83
C THR A 75 -15.06 -0.22 -3.91
N GLU A 76 -14.91 -0.48 -2.61
CA GLU A 76 -16.00 -0.32 -1.65
C GLU A 76 -16.48 1.13 -1.55
N LEU A 77 -15.55 2.09 -1.52
CA LEU A 77 -15.87 3.53 -1.50
C LEU A 77 -16.58 3.97 -2.78
N LYS A 78 -16.20 3.42 -3.95
CA LYS A 78 -16.91 3.62 -5.22
C LYS A 78 -18.34 3.04 -5.15
N GLY A 79 -18.51 1.85 -4.58
CA GLY A 79 -19.80 1.18 -4.42
C GLY A 79 -20.75 1.92 -3.47
N LEU A 80 -20.23 2.64 -2.48
CA LEU A 80 -21.01 3.49 -1.56
C LEU A 80 -21.54 4.78 -2.19
N GLY A 81 -21.35 4.98 -3.51
CA GLY A 81 -21.88 6.13 -4.24
C GLY A 81 -21.14 7.43 -3.97
N VAL A 82 -19.93 7.33 -3.42
CA VAL A 82 -19.09 8.48 -3.11
C VAL A 82 -18.43 8.97 -4.41
N PRO A 83 -18.87 10.09 -5.02
CA PRO A 83 -18.58 10.43 -6.42
C PRO A 83 -17.09 10.57 -6.77
N PHE A 84 -16.26 10.80 -5.76
CA PHE A 84 -14.85 11.16 -5.89
C PHE A 84 -13.88 9.97 -5.82
N PHE A 85 -14.27 8.86 -5.19
CA PHE A 85 -13.45 7.64 -5.14
C PHE A 85 -13.61 6.76 -6.39
N GLY A 86 -14.59 7.08 -7.25
CA GLY A 86 -14.85 6.38 -8.51
C GLY A 86 -14.35 7.10 -9.77
N THR A 87 -13.46 8.09 -9.63
CA THR A 87 -12.96 8.89 -10.76
C THR A 87 -12.35 7.98 -11.82
N ASP A 88 -12.79 8.12 -13.07
CA ASP A 88 -12.28 7.34 -14.20
C ASP A 88 -10.80 7.67 -14.43
N HIS A 89 -9.95 6.64 -14.54
CA HIS A 89 -8.51 6.81 -14.80
C HIS A 89 -8.25 7.54 -16.12
N HIS A 90 -9.19 7.49 -17.07
CA HIS A 90 -9.11 8.26 -18.32
C HIS A 90 -9.21 9.78 -18.12
N LEU A 91 -9.58 10.25 -16.93
CA LEU A 91 -9.66 11.67 -16.57
C LEU A 91 -8.44 12.16 -15.77
N VAL A 92 -7.49 11.26 -15.49
CA VAL A 92 -6.31 11.56 -14.66
C VAL A 92 -5.05 11.53 -15.50
N VAL A 93 -4.27 12.61 -15.44
CA VAL A 93 -3.00 12.74 -16.16
C VAL A 93 -1.84 12.70 -15.17
N LEU A 94 -0.73 12.07 -15.58
CA LEU A 94 0.52 12.10 -14.79
C LEU A 94 1.00 13.54 -14.57
N ASP A 95 1.60 13.78 -13.41
CA ASP A 95 2.17 15.07 -13.06
C ASP A 95 3.28 15.46 -14.05
N GLY A 96 3.21 16.70 -14.58
CA GLY A 96 4.18 17.24 -15.52
C GLY A 96 3.80 17.12 -17.00
N ILE A 97 2.70 16.46 -17.33
CA ILE A 97 2.11 16.51 -18.67
C ILE A 97 1.21 17.74 -18.76
N ASP A 98 1.33 18.50 -19.85
CA ASP A 98 0.44 19.61 -20.12
C ASP A 98 -0.97 19.08 -20.42
N VAL A 99 -1.87 19.34 -19.48
CA VAL A 99 -3.27 18.91 -19.48
C VAL A 99 -4.02 19.46 -20.70
N THR A 100 -3.53 20.56 -21.31
CA THR A 100 -4.13 21.17 -22.51
C THR A 100 -3.70 20.50 -23.82
N ALA A 101 -2.64 19.68 -23.79
CA ALA A 101 -2.09 18.98 -24.95
C ALA A 101 -2.58 17.53 -25.09
N VAL A 102 -3.41 17.06 -24.15
CA VAL A 102 -3.94 15.69 -24.14
C VAL A 102 -5.26 15.65 -24.90
N ASP A 103 -5.34 14.82 -25.94
CA ASP A 103 -6.59 14.56 -26.66
C ASP A 103 -7.61 13.91 -25.73
N LEU A 104 -8.71 14.61 -25.46
CA LEU A 104 -9.76 14.09 -24.58
C LEU A 104 -10.52 12.95 -25.27
N PRO A 105 -10.85 11.87 -24.54
CA PRO A 105 -11.59 10.75 -25.09
C PRO A 105 -12.97 11.17 -25.62
N GLU A 106 -13.43 10.45 -26.64
CA GLU A 106 -14.69 10.72 -27.33
C GLU A 106 -15.87 10.52 -26.36
N GLY A 107 -16.60 11.59 -26.06
CA GLY A 107 -17.69 11.60 -25.06
C GLY A 107 -17.38 12.31 -23.74
N HIS A 108 -16.18 12.90 -23.57
CA HIS A 108 -15.88 13.71 -22.39
C HIS A 108 -16.81 14.94 -22.28
N PRO A 109 -17.34 15.26 -21.09
CA PRO A 109 -18.11 16.48 -20.90
C PRO A 109 -17.21 17.71 -21.01
N LYS A 110 -17.55 18.68 -21.87
CA LYS A 110 -16.79 19.93 -22.06
C LYS A 110 -16.58 20.75 -20.77
N TRP A 111 -17.37 20.50 -19.73
CA TRP A 111 -17.29 21.19 -18.44
C TRP A 111 -16.37 20.49 -17.44
N SER A 112 -15.86 19.31 -17.76
CA SER A 112 -14.99 18.49 -16.91
C SER A 112 -13.55 18.58 -17.43
N PRO A 113 -12.69 19.44 -16.86
CA PRO A 113 -11.27 19.44 -17.20
C PRO A 113 -10.61 18.13 -16.75
N LEU A 114 -9.59 17.69 -17.50
CA LEU A 114 -8.64 16.68 -17.04
C LEU A 114 -7.94 17.19 -15.78
N VAL A 115 -7.61 16.29 -14.86
CA VAL A 115 -7.03 16.62 -13.56
C VAL A 115 -5.72 15.87 -13.41
N THR A 116 -4.68 16.52 -12.88
CA THR A 116 -3.42 15.80 -12.61
C THR A 116 -3.55 14.89 -11.39
N GLU A 117 -2.67 13.90 -11.25
CA GLU A 117 -2.66 13.01 -10.09
C GLU A 117 -2.51 13.76 -8.76
N SER A 118 -1.65 14.78 -8.74
CA SER A 118 -1.48 15.67 -7.58
C SER A 118 -2.74 16.47 -7.23
N GLU A 119 -3.43 17.02 -8.23
CA GLU A 119 -4.68 17.76 -8.05
C GLU A 119 -5.83 16.87 -7.56
N LEU A 120 -5.95 15.66 -8.13
CA LEU A 120 -6.92 14.67 -7.69
C LEU A 120 -6.66 14.26 -6.24
N THR A 121 -5.40 14.06 -5.87
CA THR A 121 -5.00 13.74 -4.49
C THR A 121 -5.33 14.87 -3.53
N ALA A 122 -5.07 16.13 -3.93
CA ALA A 122 -5.42 17.29 -3.12
C ALA A 122 -6.94 17.43 -2.93
N LEU A 123 -7.72 17.16 -3.98
CA LEU A 123 -9.19 17.17 -3.93
C LEU A 123 -9.71 16.08 -2.97
N LYS A 124 -9.21 14.85 -3.11
CA LYS A 124 -9.55 13.73 -2.21
C LYS A 124 -9.30 14.09 -0.75
N ARG A 125 -8.13 14.68 -0.43
CA ARG A 125 -7.81 15.13 0.95
C ARG A 125 -8.81 16.16 1.47
N LYS A 126 -9.14 17.18 0.68
CA LYS A 126 -10.12 18.20 1.07
C LYS A 126 -11.49 17.59 1.35
N MET A 127 -11.93 16.64 0.54
CA MET A 127 -13.22 15.97 0.75
C MET A 127 -13.22 15.09 2.00
N VAL A 128 -12.12 14.39 2.29
CA VAL A 128 -11.97 13.65 3.56
C VAL A 128 -12.09 14.59 4.75
N THR A 129 -11.39 15.72 4.75
CA THR A 129 -11.53 16.73 5.82
C THR A 129 -12.97 17.22 5.95
N HIS A 130 -13.66 17.48 4.84
CA HIS A 130 -15.03 17.96 4.89
C HIS A 130 -16.01 16.90 5.43
N LEU A 131 -15.79 15.63 5.08
CA LEU A 131 -16.54 14.52 5.67
C LEU A 131 -16.25 14.42 7.17
N GLU A 132 -14.98 14.48 7.59
CA GLU A 132 -14.62 14.45 9.01
C GLU A 132 -15.28 15.58 9.80
N ASP A 133 -15.37 16.80 9.24
CA ASP A 133 -16.05 17.93 9.87
C ASP A 133 -17.56 17.70 9.99
N LEU A 134 -18.20 17.14 8.96
CA LEU A 134 -19.63 16.80 8.96
C LEU A 134 -20.02 15.76 10.02
N TYR A 135 -19.11 14.88 10.40
CA TYR A 135 -19.32 13.87 11.45
C TYR A 135 -18.81 14.31 12.84
N ARG A 136 -18.29 15.54 12.97
CA ARG A 136 -17.74 16.08 14.22
C ARG A 136 -18.77 16.89 15.03
N ASP A 137 -19.87 17.30 14.40
CA ASP A 137 -21.09 17.86 15.03
C ASP A 137 -22.17 16.77 15.24
#